data_AF-A0A1X0XPK4-F1
#
_entry.id   AF-A0A1X0XPK4-F1
#
_cell.length_a   1.000
_cell.length_b   1.000
_cell.length_c   1.000
_cell.angle_alpha   90.00
_cell.angle_beta   90.00
_cell.angle_gamma   90.00
#
_symmetry.space_group_name_H-M   'P 1'
#
loop_
_entity.id
_entity.type
_entity.pdbx_description
1 polymer ?
#
loop_
_entity_poly.entity_id
_entity_poly.type
_entity_poly.pdbx_seq_one_letter_code
_entity_poly.pdbx_strand_id
1 'polypeptide(L)' 'MDGPAKSSDLSKVNVPTELHHRARAAVRIVERVTGRRYTITQFIEEAIVAQLRVIEHDYNEGREILPDPQPLEPGRR' A
#
# COMPACT_ATOMS: atom_id res chain seq x y z
N MET A 1 21.45 -11.58 12.01
CA MET A 1 20.79 -12.70 11.30
C MET A 1 19.30 -12.49 11.50
N ASP A 2 18.68 -11.70 10.63
CA ASP A 2 17.24 -11.48 10.68
C ASP A 2 16.54 -12.72 10.13
N GLY A 3 15.86 -13.44 11.02
CA GLY A 3 15.00 -14.55 10.61
C GLY A 3 13.88 -14.06 9.68
N PRO A 4 13.21 -14.96 8.94
CA PRO A 4 12.10 -14.56 8.10
C PRO A 4 11.06 -13.84 8.97
N ALA A 5 10.62 -12.65 8.53
CA ALA A 5 9.57 -11.89 9.19
C ALA A 5 8.40 -12.83 9.52
N LYS A 6 8.01 -12.90 10.80
CA LYS A 6 6.92 -13.79 11.20
C LYS A 6 5.66 -13.25 10.54
N SER A 7 4.75 -14.12 10.10
CA SER A 7 3.46 -13.72 9.52
C SER A 7 2.60 -12.85 10.45
N SER A 8 2.95 -12.80 11.75
CA SER A 8 2.41 -11.87 12.76
C SER A 8 2.77 -10.40 12.53
N ASP A 9 3.79 -10.11 11.72
CA ASP A 9 4.35 -8.76 11.56
C ASP A 9 3.78 -8.05 10.32
N LEU A 10 2.80 -8.68 9.63
CA LEU A 10 2.12 -8.13 8.45
C LEU A 10 0.79 -7.48 8.83
N SER A 11 0.66 -6.17 8.58
CA SER A 11 -0.61 -5.46 8.69
C SER A 11 -1.58 -5.88 7.59
N LYS A 12 -2.86 -6.05 7.94
CA LYS A 12 -3.94 -6.38 7.00
C LYS A 12 -4.97 -5.25 6.98
N VAL A 13 -5.29 -4.77 5.78
CA VAL A 13 -6.34 -3.77 5.57
C VAL A 13 -7.54 -4.39 4.87
N ASN A 14 -8.75 -4.04 5.31
CA ASN A 14 -9.98 -4.41 4.60
C ASN A 14 -10.18 -3.46 3.41
N VAL A 15 -10.23 -4.03 2.21
CA VAL A 15 -10.45 -3.27 0.97
C VAL A 15 -11.70 -3.82 0.29
N PRO A 16 -12.59 -2.97 -0.26
CA PRO A 16 -13.73 -3.44 -1.04
C PRO A 16 -13.29 -4.39 -2.16
N THR A 17 -14.00 -5.51 -2.32
CA THR A 17 -13.65 -6.58 -3.28
C THR A 17 -13.48 -6.05 -4.70
N GLU A 18 -14.38 -5.17 -5.14
CA GLU A 18 -14.32 -4.56 -6.47
C GLU A 18 -13.04 -3.73 -6.67
N LEU A 19 -12.64 -2.95 -5.66
CA LEU A 19 -11.41 -2.15 -5.74
C LEU A 19 -10.18 -3.06 -5.82
N HIS A 20 -10.15 -4.15 -5.05
CA HIS A 20 -9.08 -5.15 -5.15
C HIS A 20 -9.05 -5.83 -6.53
N HIS A 21 -10.20 -6.11 -7.14
CA HIS A 21 -10.25 -6.64 -8.51
C HIS A 21 -9.66 -5.66 -9.53
N ARG A 22 -9.97 -4.36 -9.40
CA ARG A 22 -9.38 -3.32 -10.25
C ARG A 22 -7.87 -3.21 -10.06
N ALA A 23 -7.38 -3.31 -8.83
CA ALA A 23 -5.94 -3.34 -8.55
C ALA A 23 -5.26 -4.53 -9.25
N ARG A 24 -5.86 -5.73 -9.21
CA ARG A 24 -5.35 -6.91 -9.95
C ARG A 24 -5.34 -6.68 -11.47
N ALA A 25 -6.38 -6.02 -12.00
CA ALA A 25 -6.43 -5.69 -13.42
C ALA A 25 -5.32 -4.71 -13.82
N ALA A 26 -5.10 -3.66 -13.02
CA ALA A 26 -4.02 -2.69 -13.24
C ALA A 26 -2.64 -3.36 -13.27
N VAL A 27 -2.37 -4.24 -12.30
CA VAL A 27 -1.11 -5.01 -12.25
C VAL A 27 -0.89 -5.80 -13.55
N ARG A 28 -1.90 -6.55 -14.01
CA ARG A 28 -1.82 -7.33 -15.25
C ARG A 28 -1.58 -6.46 -16.49
N ILE A 29 -2.11 -5.25 -16.52
CA ILE A 29 -1.87 -4.29 -17.62
C ILE A 29 -0.41 -3.88 -17.63
N VAL A 30 0.16 -3.51 -16.48
CA VAL A 30 1.58 -3.12 -16.37
C VAL A 30 2.50 -4.26 -16.80
N GLU A 31 2.27 -5.48 -16.32
CA GLU A 31 3.07 -6.64 -16.74
C GLU A 31 3.00 -6.88 -18.25
N ARG A 32 1.80 -6.79 -18.83
CA ARG A 32 1.59 -6.97 -20.28
C ARG A 32 2.32 -5.91 -21.10
N VAL A 33 2.27 -4.64 -20.68
CA VAL A 33 2.86 -3.52 -21.42
C VAL A 33 4.38 -3.50 -21.30
N THR A 34 4.91 -3.80 -20.11
CA THR A 34 6.34 -3.66 -19.82
C THR A 34 7.13 -4.95 -20.04
N GLY A 35 6.47 -6.11 -20.07
CA GLY A 35 7.11 -7.42 -20.06
C GLY A 35 7.86 -7.73 -18.76
N ARG A 36 7.70 -6.90 -17.72
CA ARG A 36 8.39 -7.05 -16.43
C ARG A 36 7.40 -7.56 -15.38
N ARG A 37 7.93 -8.35 -14.44
CA ARG A 37 7.15 -8.76 -13.26
C ARG A 37 6.78 -7.53 -12.45
N TYR A 38 5.49 -7.37 -12.20
CA TYR A 38 4.93 -6.30 -11.37
C TYR A 38 3.89 -6.93 -10.45
N THR A 39 4.06 -6.77 -9.14
CA THR A 39 3.26 -7.53 -8.16
C THR A 39 2.19 -6.66 -7.53
N ILE A 40 1.14 -7.30 -6.99
CA ILE A 40 0.13 -6.59 -6.21
C ILE A 40 0.74 -5.91 -4.97
N THR A 41 1.77 -6.51 -4.35
CA THR A 41 2.49 -5.90 -3.24
C THR A 41 3.16 -4.61 -3.68
N GLN A 42 3.89 -4.63 -4.79
CA GLN A 42 4.54 -3.44 -5.34
C GLN A 42 3.53 -2.35 -5.69
N PHE A 43 2.39 -2.71 -6.31
CA PHE A 43 1.30 -1.77 -6.60
C PHE A 43 0.78 -1.09 -5.32
N ILE A 44 0.57 -1.86 -4.25
CA ILE A 44 0.07 -1.32 -2.98
C ILE A 44 1.12 -0.45 -2.29
N GLU A 45 2.39 -0.86 -2.28
CA GLU A 45 3.50 -0.05 -1.73
C GLU A 45 3.62 1.30 -2.46
N GLU A 46 3.62 1.28 -3.79
CA GLU A 46 3.69 2.48 -4.61
C GLU A 46 2.46 3.39 -4.40
N ALA A 47 1.27 2.81 -4.28
CA ALA A 47 0.04 3.56 -3.99
C ALA A 47 0.07 4.20 -2.60
N ILE A 48 0.57 3.50 -1.58
CA ILE A 48 0.73 4.04 -0.22
C ILE A 48 1.75 5.18 -0.24
N VAL A 49 2.92 5.00 -0.85
CA VAL A 49 3.95 6.05 -0.96
C VAL A 49 3.41 7.28 -1.69
N ALA A 50 2.67 7.08 -2.79
CA ALA A 50 2.07 8.17 -3.53
C ALA A 50 1.06 8.96 -2.67
N GLN A 51 0.21 8.26 -1.92
CA GLN A 51 -0.76 8.92 -1.04
C GLN A 51 -0.11 9.60 0.17
N LEU A 52 0.96 9.03 0.74
CA LEU A 52 1.73 9.67 1.81
C LEU A 52 2.28 11.01 1.33
N ARG A 53 2.87 11.08 0.13
CA ARG A 53 3.38 12.35 -0.44
C ARG A 53 2.29 13.40 -0.61
N VAL A 54 1.08 13.00 -1.02
CA VAL A 54 -0.07 13.92 -1.08
C VAL A 54 -0.37 14.44 0.32
N ILE A 55 -0.41 13.56 1.33
CA ILE A 55 -0.73 13.97 2.70
C ILE A 55 0.38 14.85 3.31
N GLU A 56 1.65 14.53 3.06
CA GLU A 56 2.80 15.33 3.45
C GLU A 56 2.67 16.77 2.94
N HIS A 57 2.37 16.90 1.65
CA HIS A 57 2.23 18.18 0.99
C HIS A 57 1.02 18.97 1.49
N ASP A 58 -0.16 18.34 1.48
CA ASP A 58 -1.44 19.03 1.72
C ASP A 58 -1.71 19.27 3.20
N TYR A 59 -1.21 18.39 4.09
CA TYR A 59 -1.60 18.36 5.50
C TYR A 59 -0.44 18.34 6.50
N ASN A 60 0.81 18.15 6.06
CA ASN A 60 1.98 18.12 6.96
C ASN A 60 3.03 19.18 6.64
N GLU A 61 2.64 20.27 5.98
CA GLU A 61 3.54 21.40 5.63
C GLU A 61 4.75 20.96 4.79
N GLY A 62 4.58 19.89 3.99
CA GLY A 62 5.65 19.29 3.20
C GLY A 62 6.68 18.49 4.01
N ARG A 63 6.44 18.25 5.31
CA ARG A 63 7.32 17.41 6.14
C ARG A 63 6.99 15.93 5.97
N GLU A 64 8.02 15.11 6.10
CA GLU A 64 7.91 13.65 6.08
C GLU A 64 6.98 13.14 7.19
N ILE A 65 6.12 12.15 6.87
CA ILE A 65 5.30 11.45 7.86
C ILE A 65 6.11 10.31 8.48
N LEU A 66 6.32 10.37 9.79
CA LEU A 66 7.06 9.35 10.53
C LEU A 66 6.14 8.16 10.92
N PRO A 67 6.70 6.95 11.10
CA PRO A 67 5.93 5.80 11.56
C PRO A 67 5.24 6.04 12.92
N ASP A 68 3.97 5.67 13.02
CA ASP A 68 3.19 5.70 14.26
C ASP A 68 2.73 4.26 14.61
N PRO A 69 3.16 3.69 15.76
CA PRO A 69 2.76 2.36 16.18
C PRO A 69 1.34 2.29 16.75
N GLN A 70 0.70 3.43 17.02
CA GLN A 70 -0.66 3.46 17.56
C GLN A 70 -1.66 2.97 16.50
N PRO A 71 -2.43 1.90 16.77
CA PRO A 71 -3.41 1.42 15.80
C PRO A 71 -4.54 2.44 15.61
N LEU A 72 -4.98 2.59 14.36
CA LEU A 72 -6.19 3.35 14.05
C LEU A 72 -7.43 2.55 14.49
N GLU A 73 -8.49 3.28 14.84
CA GLU A 73 -9.80 2.69 15.05
C GLU A 73 -10.25 1.92 13.80
N PRO A 74 -10.93 0.76 13.94
CA PRO A 74 -11.40 0.01 12.80
C PRO A 74 -12.27 0.87 11.88
N GLY A 75 -11.98 0.86 10.58
CA GLY A 75 -12.81 1.54 9.58
C GLY A 75 -14.26 1.07 9.66
N ARG A 76 -15.21 2.02 9.65
CA ARG A 76 -16.65 1.72 9.65
C ARG A 76 -17.01 0.99 8.34
N ARG A 77 -17.72 -0.13 8.46
CA ARG A 77 -18.31 -0.86 7.33
C ARG A 77 -19.60 -0.21 6.86
#